data_AF-A0A3S4NNU5-F1
#
_entry.id   AF-A0A3S4NNU5-F1
#
_cell.length_a   1.000
_cell.length_b   1.000
_cell.length_c   1.000
_cell.angle_alpha   90.00
_cell.angle_beta   90.00
_cell.angle_gamma   90.00
#
_symmetry.space_group_name_H-M   'P 1'
#
loop_
_entity.id
_entity.type
_entity.pdbx_description
1 polymer ?
#
loop_
_entity_poly.entity_id
_entity_poly.type
_entity_poly.pdbx_seq_one_letter_code
_entity_poly.pdbx_strand_id
1 'polypeptide(L)'
;MSQHAHAADNLTFKGKLIIPACTVQNAEVNWGDIEIQKLVQSGGNQKDFTVQMTCPYHLGTMKVTISTSAATYNKGIIVKGTSSRTDDGLLIYLYNRHQNAVSVML
;
A
#
# COMPACT_ATOMS: atom_id res chain seq x y z
N MET A 1 -52.44 -33.80 -10.95
CA MET A 1 -51.34 -32.82 -11.09
C MET A 1 -50.98 -32.34 -9.69
N SER A 2 -49.83 -32.76 -9.16
CA SER A 2 -49.35 -32.35 -7.83
C SER A 2 -48.66 -30.99 -7.98
N GLN A 3 -49.24 -29.92 -7.42
CA GLN A 3 -48.55 -28.63 -7.31
C GLN A 3 -47.68 -28.68 -6.06
N HIS A 4 -46.37 -28.77 -6.26
CA HIS A 4 -45.41 -28.45 -5.20
C HIS A 4 -45.38 -26.93 -5.06
N ALA A 5 -46.13 -26.41 -4.08
CA ALA A 5 -46.02 -25.02 -3.69
C ALA A 5 -44.61 -24.82 -3.11
N HIS A 6 -43.73 -24.13 -3.85
CA HIS A 6 -42.49 -23.65 -3.27
C HIS A 6 -42.87 -22.62 -2.21
N ALA A 7 -42.62 -22.94 -0.94
CA ALA A 7 -42.70 -21.94 0.11
C ALA A 7 -41.75 -20.80 -0.27
N ALA A 8 -42.30 -19.60 -0.44
CA ALA A 8 -41.49 -18.39 -0.53
C ALA A 8 -40.93 -18.14 0.86
N ASP A 9 -39.81 -18.79 1.17
CA ASP A 9 -39.09 -18.55 2.41
C ASP A 9 -38.48 -17.14 2.33
N ASN A 10 -39.24 -16.15 2.81
CA ASN A 10 -38.82 -14.76 2.89
C ASN A 10 -37.78 -14.61 4.02
N LEU A 11 -36.58 -15.14 3.81
CA LEU A 11 -35.48 -15.05 4.76
C LEU A 11 -34.88 -13.65 4.73
N THR A 12 -35.03 -12.92 5.83
CA THR A 12 -34.39 -11.62 6.03
C THR A 12 -33.23 -11.77 7.00
N PHE A 13 -32.00 -11.63 6.49
CA PHE A 13 -30.80 -11.57 7.32
C PHE A 13 -30.58 -10.13 7.80
N LYS A 14 -30.41 -9.94 9.11
CA LYS A 14 -30.12 -8.65 9.74
C LYS A 14 -28.83 -8.77 10.56
N GLY A 15 -28.01 -7.72 10.57
CA GLY A 15 -26.80 -7.69 11.38
C GLY A 15 -25.85 -6.58 10.94
N LYS A 16 -24.82 -6.35 11.77
CA LYS A 16 -23.71 -5.46 11.47
C LYS A 16 -22.46 -6.31 11.26
N LEU A 17 -21.85 -6.18 10.09
CA LEU A 17 -20.53 -6.76 9.85
C LEU A 17 -19.49 -5.93 10.63
N ILE A 18 -18.78 -6.58 11.55
CA ILE A 18 -17.65 -6.00 12.27
C ILE A 18 -16.38 -6.60 11.70
N ILE A 19 -15.57 -5.78 11.04
CA ILE A 19 -14.28 -6.19 10.50
C ILE A 19 -13.21 -5.70 11.49
N PRO A 20 -12.56 -6.59 12.24
CA PRO A 20 -11.47 -6.20 13.14
C PRO A 20 -10.29 -5.61 12.37
N ALA A 21 -9.54 -4.71 13.00
CA ALA A 21 -8.33 -4.14 12.39
C ALA A 21 -7.20 -5.19 12.33
N CYS A 22 -6.36 -5.10 11.29
CA CYS A 22 -5.10 -5.83 11.25
C CYS A 22 -4.03 -5.09 12.05
N THR A 23 -3.05 -5.81 12.59
CA THR A 23 -1.85 -5.24 13.20
C THR A 23 -0.76 -5.12 12.15
N VAL A 24 -0.17 -3.93 12.02
CA VAL A 24 0.93 -3.65 11.09
C VAL A 24 2.21 -3.42 11.89
N GLN A 25 3.29 -4.08 11.51
CA GLN A 25 4.61 -3.84 12.10
C GLN A 25 5.33 -2.71 11.36
N ASN A 26 6.12 -1.93 12.09
CA ASN A 26 7.00 -0.94 11.48
C ASN A 26 8.00 -1.61 10.54
N ALA A 27 8.23 -0.99 9.40
CA ALA A 27 9.25 -1.39 8.44
C ALA A 27 10.20 -0.21 8.19
N GLU A 28 11.48 -0.51 8.09
CA GLU A 28 12.52 0.46 7.77
C GLU A 28 13.23 0.03 6.49
N VAL A 29 13.43 0.97 5.56
CA VAL A 29 14.27 0.75 4.38
C VAL A 29 15.54 1.56 4.53
N ASN A 30 16.60 0.87 4.94
CA ASN A 30 17.92 1.48 5.03
C ASN A 30 18.60 1.49 3.66
N TRP A 31 18.87 2.69 3.15
CA TRP A 31 19.56 2.90 1.88
C TRP A 31 21.08 2.98 2.05
N GLY A 32 21.58 3.23 3.27
CA GLY A 32 22.96 3.61 3.52
C GLY A 32 23.28 4.96 2.87
N ASP A 33 24.57 5.23 2.70
CA ASP A 33 25.03 6.39 1.95
C ASP A 33 24.85 6.16 0.45
N ILE A 34 24.15 7.09 -0.21
CA ILE A 34 23.98 7.11 -1.66
C ILE A 34 24.54 8.42 -2.21
N GLU A 35 25.49 8.29 -3.11
CA GLU A 35 26.00 9.39 -3.89
C GLU A 35 25.00 9.77 -4.99
N ILE A 36 24.60 11.04 -5.05
CA ILE A 36 23.59 11.53 -6.01
C ILE A 36 24.02 11.29 -7.47
N GLN A 37 25.32 11.38 -7.78
CA GLN A 37 25.88 11.09 -9.10
C GLN A 37 25.74 9.63 -9.55
N LYS A 38 25.44 8.70 -8.64
CA LYS A 38 25.23 7.28 -8.95
C LYS A 38 23.76 6.94 -9.22
N LEU A 39 22.84 7.89 -8.96
CA LEU A 39 21.43 7.68 -9.24
C LEU A 39 21.17 7.67 -10.74
N VAL A 40 20.54 6.60 -11.23
CA VAL A 40 20.07 6.51 -12.62
C VAL A 40 18.64 6.99 -12.75
N GLN A 41 18.36 7.87 -13.72
CA GLN A 41 17.00 8.37 -13.98
C GLN A 41 16.03 7.27 -14.47
N SER A 42 16.54 6.15 -14.96
CA SER A 42 15.74 5.05 -15.54
C SER A 42 15.14 4.08 -14.51
N GLY A 43 15.11 4.45 -13.22
CA GLY A 43 14.46 3.64 -12.18
C GLY A 43 15.26 2.43 -11.68
N GLY A 44 16.57 2.41 -11.91
CA GLY A 44 17.46 1.35 -11.41
C GLY A 44 17.75 1.41 -9.90
N ASN A 45 17.46 2.54 -9.24
CA ASN A 45 17.67 2.70 -7.81
C ASN A 45 16.43 2.23 -7.05
N GLN A 46 16.27 0.91 -6.95
CA GLN A 46 15.11 0.31 -6.32
C GLN A 46 15.50 -0.65 -5.21
N LYS A 47 14.76 -0.61 -4.09
CA LYS A 47 14.76 -1.64 -3.07
C LYS A 47 13.35 -2.14 -2.81
N ASP A 48 13.23 -3.46 -2.68
CA ASP A 48 12.01 -4.08 -2.19
C ASP A 48 12.09 -4.21 -0.68
N PHE A 49 10.94 -4.04 -0.02
CA PHE A 49 10.78 -4.28 1.39
C PHE A 49 9.41 -4.87 1.69
N THR A 50 9.31 -5.51 2.86
CA THR A 50 8.08 -6.17 3.29
C THR A 50 7.53 -5.45 4.51
N VAL A 51 6.24 -5.11 4.45
CA VAL A 51 5.47 -4.66 5.61
C VAL A 51 4.75 -5.87 6.16
N GLN A 52 5.14 -6.30 7.36
CA GLN A 52 4.49 -7.43 8.03
C GLN A 52 3.14 -6.99 8.59
N MET A 53 2.08 -7.70 8.19
CA MET A 53 0.73 -7.44 8.67
C MET A 53 0.05 -8.74 9.11
N THR A 54 -0.55 -8.69 10.30
CA THR A 54 -1.32 -9.80 10.88
C THR A 54 -2.78 -9.41 10.96
N CYS A 55 -3.63 -10.09 10.19
CA CYS A 55 -5.08 -9.91 10.23
C CYS A 55 -5.73 -11.11 10.94
N PRO A 56 -6.72 -10.89 11.83
CA PRO A 56 -7.46 -11.99 12.47
C PRO A 56 -8.54 -12.62 11.56
N TYR A 57 -8.41 -12.43 10.24
CA TYR A 57 -9.30 -12.96 9.21
C TYR A 57 -8.54 -13.16 7.89
N HIS A 58 -9.04 -14.07 7.06
CA HIS A 58 -8.45 -14.42 5.75
C HIS A 58 -9.49 -14.28 4.63
N LEU A 59 -10.19 -13.15 4.58
CA LEU A 59 -11.28 -12.92 3.62
C LEU A 59 -10.83 -11.97 2.50
N GLY A 60 -10.84 -12.49 1.26
CA GLY A 60 -10.63 -11.72 0.04
C GLY A 60 -9.19 -11.27 -0.22
N THR A 61 -9.00 -10.55 -1.33
CA THR A 61 -7.71 -9.94 -1.67
C THR A 61 -7.54 -8.64 -0.92
N MET A 62 -6.47 -8.55 -0.13
CA MET A 62 -6.08 -7.38 0.63
C MET A 62 -5.84 -6.17 -0.28
N LYS A 63 -6.45 -5.03 0.05
CA LYS A 63 -6.18 -3.74 -0.62
C LYS A 63 -5.30 -2.90 0.30
N VAL A 64 -4.14 -2.48 -0.20
CA VAL A 64 -3.20 -1.62 0.52
C VAL A 64 -3.26 -0.21 -0.06
N THR A 65 -3.45 0.79 0.81
CA THR A 65 -3.33 2.20 0.47
C THR A 65 -2.11 2.76 1.17
N ILE A 66 -1.21 3.39 0.41
CA ILE A 66 -0.03 4.06 0.95
C ILE A 66 -0.32 5.56 1.01
N SER A 67 -0.11 6.18 2.16
CA SER A 67 -0.27 7.62 2.36
C SER A 67 0.98 8.21 3.02
N THR A 68 1.18 9.51 2.84
CA THR A 68 2.30 10.26 3.42
C THR A 68 1.82 11.61 3.93
N SER A 69 2.48 12.11 4.98
CA SER A 69 2.32 13.49 5.47
C SER A 69 3.35 14.45 4.87
N ALA A 70 4.31 13.95 4.09
CA ALA A 70 5.33 14.76 3.44
C ALA A 70 4.79 15.42 2.15
N ALA A 71 5.48 16.47 1.70
CA ALA A 71 5.19 17.12 0.42
C ALA A 71 5.36 16.12 -0.73
N THR A 72 4.49 16.22 -1.74
CA THR A 72 4.51 15.33 -2.90
C THR A 72 4.53 16.11 -4.20
N TYR A 73 5.17 15.54 -5.22
CA TYR A 73 5.17 16.04 -6.60
C TYR A 73 5.14 14.86 -7.54
N ASN A 74 4.27 14.89 -8.55
CA ASN A 74 4.09 13.81 -9.52
C ASN A 74 3.99 12.40 -8.90
N LYS A 75 3.24 12.27 -7.80
CA LYS A 75 3.07 11.03 -7.00
C LYS A 75 4.32 10.52 -6.27
N GLY A 76 5.45 11.23 -6.36
CA GLY A 76 6.65 11.01 -5.56
C GLY A 76 6.63 11.82 -4.26
N ILE A 77 7.33 11.31 -3.25
CA ILE A 77 7.56 11.98 -1.98
C ILE A 77 8.83 12.81 -2.10
N ILE A 78 8.75 14.11 -1.82
CA ILE A 78 9.91 15.01 -1.94
C ILE A 78 10.85 14.78 -0.74
N VAL A 79 12.12 14.51 -1.02
CA VAL A 79 13.14 14.42 0.03
C VAL A 79 13.44 15.83 0.54
N LYS A 80 13.29 16.04 1.84
CA LYS A 80 13.58 17.34 2.46
C LYS A 80 15.06 17.68 2.29
N GLY A 81 15.35 18.94 1.94
CA GLY A 81 16.72 19.43 1.83
C GLY A 81 17.42 19.15 0.50
N THR A 82 16.78 18.42 -0.43
CA THR A 82 17.34 18.26 -1.79
C THR A 82 16.95 19.38 -2.75
N SER A 83 16.02 20.25 -2.34
CA SER A 83 15.60 21.42 -3.11
C SER A 83 14.83 22.41 -2.25
N SER A 84 14.84 23.68 -2.67
CA SER A 84 13.99 24.75 -2.15
C SER A 84 12.66 24.89 -2.90
N ARG A 85 12.51 24.20 -4.04
CA ARG A 85 11.30 24.18 -4.86
C ARG A 85 10.57 22.83 -4.72
N THR A 86 9.27 22.84 -4.95
CA THR A 86 8.45 21.63 -4.87
C THR A 86 8.40 20.82 -6.17
N ASP A 87 8.99 21.34 -7.25
CA ASP A 87 9.00 20.75 -8.61
C ASP A 87 10.40 20.29 -9.06
N ASP A 88 11.40 20.44 -8.20
CA ASP A 88 12.79 20.10 -8.45
C ASP A 88 13.33 19.45 -7.17
N GLY A 89 14.09 18.37 -7.23
CA GLY A 89 14.55 17.62 -6.04
C GLY A 89 14.47 16.10 -6.18
N LEU A 90 15.06 15.37 -5.23
CA LEU A 90 15.01 13.92 -5.18
C LEU A 90 13.61 13.45 -4.75
N LEU A 91 13.07 12.47 -5.46
CA LEU A 91 11.74 11.92 -5.24
C LEU A 91 11.84 10.46 -4.80
N ILE A 92 11.09 10.10 -3.77
CA ILE A 92 10.90 8.72 -3.35
C ILE A 92 9.55 8.24 -3.88
N TYR A 93 9.55 7.20 -4.71
CA TYR A 93 8.34 6.56 -5.19
C TYR A 93 8.08 5.27 -4.41
N LEU A 94 6.85 5.13 -3.91
CA LEU A 94 6.38 3.90 -3.26
C LEU A 94 5.32 3.26 -4.14
N TYR A 95 5.47 1.97 -4.40
CA TYR A 95 4.47 1.22 -5.16
C TYR A 95 4.38 -0.22 -4.68
N ASN A 96 3.19 -0.80 -4.82
CA ASN A 96 2.95 -2.19 -4.49
C ASN A 96 3.45 -3.08 -5.64
N ARG A 97 4.48 -3.90 -5.40
CA ARG A 97 5.01 -4.81 -6.42
C ARG A 97 4.15 -6.06 -6.56
N HIS A 98 3.63 -6.62 -5.45
CA HIS A 98 2.74 -7.80 -5.39
C HIS A 98 2.09 -7.96 -4.00
N GLN A 99 1.17 -8.93 -3.83
CA GLN A 99 0.25 -9.15 -2.69
C GLN A 99 0.78 -8.87 -1.26
N ASN A 100 2.10 -8.93 -1.00
CA ASN A 100 2.73 -8.62 0.30
C ASN A 100 4.06 -7.83 0.21
N ALA A 101 4.39 -7.23 -0.94
CA ALA A 101 5.68 -6.56 -1.16
C ALA A 101 5.49 -5.11 -1.65
N VAL A 102 6.17 -4.19 -0.98
CA VAL A 102 6.23 -2.78 -1.39
C VAL A 102 7.64 -2.51 -1.90
N SER A 103 7.71 -1.73 -2.96
CA SER A 103 8.96 -1.29 -3.54
C SER A 103 9.13 0.20 -3.32
N VAL A 104 10.36 0.60 -3.07
CA VAL A 104 10.77 1.99 -3.02
C VAL A 104 11.80 2.28 -4.10
N MET A 105 11.60 3.36 -4.84
CA MET A 105 12.49 3.80 -5.92
C MET A 105 12.94 5.25 -5.67
N LEU A 106 14.23 5.51 -5.94
CA LEU A 106 14.88 6.83 -5.89
C LEU A 106 15.16 7.36 -7.31
#